data_AF-A0A6J1G2V8-F1
#
_entry.id   AF-A0A6J1G2V8-F1
#
_cell.length_a   1.000
_cell.length_b   1.000
_cell.length_c   1.000
_cell.angle_alpha   90.00
_cell.angle_beta   90.00
_cell.angle_gamma   90.00
#
_symmetry.space_group_name_H-M   'P 1'
#
loop_
_entity.id
_entity.type
_entity.pdbx_description
1 polymer ?
#
loop_
_entity_poly.entity_id
_entity_poly.type
_entity_poly.pdbx_seq_one_letter_code
_entity_poly.pdbx_strand_id
1 'polypeptide(L)'
;MNRWFIEPFRKFAAAGGRRCLVKDAHCDFTHGVSDEFKTPRAVPRTPNVSAFMAMLGLPPMRLSPLLPSSVENSEGFQFSGKESSPPLNEGEVSQFQTHHRKKEKSQRSVDSTFLHFPSLSRHFPSNFRSAILNAQRQYATCAEVQKPSQESESELDGEFENEEAAPNDAVFFAPKINSFGHSFRDYDVESARQKTVEELYRLNHINQTYDFVKRMREEYGKLDKTEMSIWECCELLNEVVDESDPDLDEPQIQHLLQSAEAIRKDYPNEDWLHLTALIHDLGKVLLLPIFGGLPQWAVVGDTYPLGCAFDKSIVHHKYFKHNIDHDNPAYNTKYGIYSHGCGLDNVVISWGHDDYMYMVAKENGTTLPSAGLFIIRYHSFYPMHREGAYRHLMNKEDLENLKWLSVFNNYDLYSKSKVLVDVEKVKPYYQSLIRKYFPSKLKW
;
A
#
# COMPACT_ATOMS: atom_id res chain seq x y z
N MET A 1 -3.41 -6.17 -23.62
CA MET A 1 -1.94 -6.24 -23.85
C MET A 1 -1.50 -4.97 -24.56
N ASN A 2 -0.69 -4.13 -23.90
CA ASN A 2 -0.32 -2.82 -24.40
C ASN A 2 0.80 -2.90 -25.46
N ARG A 3 0.56 -2.35 -26.65
CA ARG A 3 1.53 -2.29 -27.78
C ARG A 3 2.85 -1.58 -27.42
N TRP A 4 2.85 -0.78 -26.36
CA TRP A 4 3.97 0.02 -25.88
C TRP A 4 5.21 -0.81 -25.46
N PHE A 5 5.03 -2.02 -24.93
CA PHE A 5 6.15 -2.88 -24.53
C PHE A 5 6.64 -3.83 -25.63
N ILE A 6 5.77 -4.15 -26.59
CA ILE A 6 6.04 -5.14 -27.64
C ILE A 6 6.97 -4.56 -28.72
N GLU A 7 6.76 -3.28 -29.07
CA GLU A 7 7.49 -2.65 -30.19
C GLU A 7 8.99 -2.43 -29.90
N PRO A 8 9.42 -1.97 -28.70
CA PRO A 8 10.83 -1.89 -28.35
C PRO A 8 11.50 -3.26 -28.31
N PHE A 9 10.79 -4.28 -27.84
CA PHE A 9 11.31 -5.65 -27.74
C PHE A 9 11.49 -6.30 -29.13
N ARG A 10 10.54 -6.07 -30.06
CA ARG A 10 10.67 -6.49 -31.46
C ARG A 10 11.87 -5.85 -32.14
N LYS A 11 12.11 -4.55 -31.91
CA LYS A 11 13.28 -3.85 -32.46
C LYS A 11 14.60 -4.39 -31.89
N PHE A 12 14.64 -4.70 -30.59
CA PHE A 12 15.80 -5.30 -29.94
C PHE A 12 16.10 -6.72 -30.43
N ALA A 13 15.07 -7.56 -30.60
CA ALA A 13 15.21 -8.92 -31.14
C ALA A 13 15.62 -8.93 -32.62
N ALA A 14 15.12 -7.97 -33.42
CA ALA A 14 15.48 -7.81 -34.83
C ALA A 14 16.95 -7.36 -35.04
N ALA A 15 17.57 -6.73 -34.04
CA ALA A 15 18.96 -6.27 -34.08
C ALA A 15 20.01 -7.38 -33.85
N GLY A 16 19.63 -8.66 -33.93
CA GLY A 16 20.56 -9.79 -33.87
C GLY A 16 21.12 -10.11 -32.48
N GLY A 17 20.62 -9.46 -31.44
CA GLY A 17 21.01 -9.69 -30.05
C GLY A 17 20.45 -11.00 -29.48
N ARG A 18 20.90 -12.17 -29.96
CA ARG A 18 20.60 -13.44 -29.29
C ARG A 18 21.39 -13.51 -27.99
N ARG A 19 20.79 -13.03 -26.88
CA ARG A 19 21.29 -13.23 -25.53
C ARG A 19 20.14 -13.61 -24.60
N CYS A 20 20.38 -14.67 -23.84
CA CYS A 20 19.47 -15.32 -22.91
C CYS A 20 18.78 -14.32 -21.97
N LEU A 21 17.48 -14.50 -21.73
CA LEU A 21 16.74 -13.75 -20.72
C LEU A 21 16.96 -14.40 -19.35
N VAL A 22 17.62 -13.67 -18.44
CA VAL A 22 17.77 -14.06 -17.03
C VAL A 22 16.59 -13.47 -16.25
N LYS A 23 15.80 -14.33 -15.61
CA LYS A 23 14.51 -13.94 -15.01
C LYS A 23 14.26 -14.66 -13.68
N ASP A 24 13.50 -14.01 -12.82
CA ASP A 24 12.92 -14.59 -11.60
C ASP A 24 11.77 -15.55 -11.97
N ALA A 25 11.59 -16.62 -11.19
CA ALA A 25 10.59 -17.66 -11.43
C ALA A 25 9.14 -17.19 -11.26
N HIS A 26 8.90 -16.01 -10.68
CA HIS A 26 7.56 -15.52 -10.33
C HIS A 26 6.88 -14.59 -11.36
N CYS A 27 7.52 -14.29 -12.50
CA CYS A 27 7.02 -13.26 -13.42
C CYS A 27 6.39 -13.83 -14.71
N ASP A 28 5.08 -14.08 -14.74
CA ASP A 28 4.37 -14.72 -15.86
C ASP A 28 4.40 -13.95 -17.19
N PHE A 29 4.43 -12.61 -17.14
CA PHE A 29 4.59 -11.75 -18.33
C PHE A 29 5.82 -12.17 -19.15
N THR A 30 6.88 -12.54 -18.43
CA THR A 30 8.14 -12.87 -19.04
C THR A 30 8.21 -14.28 -19.63
N HIS A 31 7.31 -15.17 -19.22
CA HIS A 31 7.15 -16.51 -19.78
C HIS A 31 6.45 -16.43 -21.13
N GLY A 32 5.33 -15.71 -21.22
CA GLY A 32 4.59 -15.52 -22.48
C GLY A 32 5.46 -14.95 -23.61
N VAL A 33 6.30 -13.95 -23.30
CA VAL A 33 7.24 -13.39 -24.29
C VAL A 33 8.34 -14.38 -24.69
N SER A 34 8.83 -15.21 -23.77
CA SER A 34 9.88 -16.19 -24.13
C SER A 34 9.34 -17.27 -25.06
N ASP A 35 8.11 -17.73 -24.81
CA ASP A 35 7.44 -18.78 -25.56
C ASP A 35 7.04 -18.29 -26.95
N GLU A 36 6.52 -17.07 -27.06
CA GLU A 36 6.16 -16.45 -28.34
C GLU A 36 7.38 -16.26 -29.25
N PHE A 37 8.54 -15.89 -28.69
CA PHE A 37 9.75 -15.59 -29.44
C PHE A 37 10.78 -16.75 -29.46
N LYS A 38 10.43 -17.94 -28.96
CA LYS A 38 11.28 -19.16 -28.91
C LYS A 38 12.71 -18.89 -28.40
N THR A 39 12.85 -18.00 -27.41
CA THR A 39 14.17 -17.56 -26.93
C THR A 39 14.65 -18.46 -25.77
N PRO A 40 15.92 -18.93 -25.76
CA PRO A 40 16.44 -19.73 -24.65
C PRO A 40 16.45 -18.98 -23.31
N ARG A 41 16.03 -19.65 -22.23
CA ARG A 41 15.88 -19.06 -20.88
C ARG A 41 16.77 -19.73 -19.84
N ALA A 42 17.29 -18.93 -18.90
CA ALA A 42 17.95 -19.40 -17.69
C ALA A 42 17.15 -18.89 -16.49
N VAL A 43 16.65 -19.83 -15.66
CA VAL A 43 15.79 -19.52 -14.51
C VAL A 43 16.56 -19.85 -13.22
N PRO A 44 17.24 -18.87 -12.58
CA PRO A 44 17.75 -19.03 -11.24
C PRO A 44 16.60 -19.15 -10.23
N ARG A 45 16.51 -20.27 -9.51
CA ARG A 45 15.57 -20.42 -8.38
C ARG A 45 16.25 -19.92 -7.11
N THR A 46 16.17 -18.62 -6.86
CA THR A 46 16.60 -18.03 -5.58
C THR A 46 15.46 -17.22 -4.98
N PRO A 47 15.21 -17.28 -3.66
CA PRO A 47 13.99 -16.72 -3.08
C PRO A 47 14.00 -15.20 -2.84
N ASN A 48 14.93 -14.39 -3.40
CA ASN A 48 14.99 -12.95 -3.14
C ASN A 48 15.61 -12.14 -4.31
N VAL A 49 15.22 -10.84 -4.38
CA VAL A 49 15.54 -9.70 -5.29
C VAL A 49 17.03 -9.56 -5.68
N SER A 50 17.62 -10.59 -6.30
CA SER A 50 19.04 -10.61 -6.68
C SER A 50 19.24 -10.40 -8.19
N ALA A 51 18.17 -10.48 -8.99
CA ALA A 51 18.22 -10.33 -10.44
C ALA A 51 18.39 -8.86 -10.89
N PHE A 52 17.88 -7.90 -10.12
CA PHE A 52 17.97 -6.47 -10.45
C PHE A 52 19.41 -5.92 -10.25
N MET A 53 20.10 -6.37 -9.21
CA MET A 53 21.51 -6.02 -8.95
C MET A 53 22.47 -6.56 -10.00
N ALA A 54 22.17 -7.73 -10.59
CA ALA A 54 22.95 -8.28 -11.71
C ALA A 54 22.83 -7.44 -12.99
N MET A 55 21.68 -6.77 -13.19
CA MET A 55 21.45 -5.89 -14.34
C MET A 55 22.16 -4.53 -14.22
N LEU A 56 22.28 -4.00 -12.99
CA LEU A 56 23.00 -2.75 -12.72
C LEU A 56 24.52 -2.93 -12.66
N GLY A 57 25.02 -4.17 -12.53
CA GLY A 57 26.45 -4.51 -12.54
C GLY A 57 27.08 -4.79 -13.92
N LEU A 58 26.29 -4.77 -15.00
CA LEU A 58 26.78 -5.01 -16.37
C LEU A 58 27.47 -3.80 -17.05
N PRO A 59 27.14 -2.53 -16.75
CA PRO A 59 27.86 -1.39 -17.29
C PRO A 59 29.33 -1.25 -16.80
N PRO A 60 29.68 -1.55 -15.54
CA PRO A 60 31.08 -1.51 -15.07
C PRO A 60 32.00 -2.59 -15.66
N MET A 61 31.46 -3.71 -16.15
CA MET A 61 32.28 -4.80 -16.72
C MET A 61 32.75 -4.55 -18.16
N ARG A 62 32.41 -3.41 -18.77
CA ARG A 62 32.86 -3.02 -20.12
C ARG A 62 34.17 -2.21 -20.16
N LEU A 63 34.78 -1.89 -19.02
CA LEU A 63 35.91 -0.96 -18.95
C LEU A 63 37.26 -1.56 -18.50
N SER A 64 37.43 -2.89 -18.46
CA SER A 64 38.73 -3.48 -18.14
C SER A 64 39.19 -4.49 -19.20
N PRO A 65 40.38 -4.32 -19.83
CA PRO A 65 40.90 -5.24 -20.83
C PRO A 65 41.67 -6.35 -20.12
N LEU A 66 41.02 -7.48 -19.84
CA LEU A 66 41.69 -8.69 -19.36
C LEU A 66 41.17 -9.91 -20.12
N LEU A 67 41.61 -10.03 -21.36
CA LEU A 67 41.90 -11.32 -21.97
C LEU A 67 43.38 -11.31 -22.36
N PRO A 68 44.15 -12.38 -22.09
CA PRO A 68 45.19 -12.78 -23.01
C PRO A 68 44.54 -13.56 -24.15
N SER A 69 44.70 -13.02 -25.34
CA SER A 69 44.49 -13.66 -26.63
C SER A 69 45.57 -14.70 -26.90
N SER A 70 45.20 -15.90 -27.34
CA SER A 70 45.98 -16.64 -28.34
C SER A 70 45.10 -17.64 -29.08
N VAL A 71 44.98 -17.40 -30.37
CA VAL A 71 44.51 -18.30 -31.42
C VAL A 71 45.59 -19.35 -31.65
N GLU A 72 45.24 -20.63 -31.78
CA GLU A 72 45.60 -21.50 -32.93
C GLU A 72 45.29 -22.99 -32.70
N ASN A 73 44.68 -23.57 -33.73
CA ASN A 73 44.81 -24.94 -34.23
C ASN A 73 44.29 -26.16 -33.45
N SER A 74 43.19 -26.67 -34.04
CA SER A 74 43.09 -27.99 -34.69
C SER A 74 42.56 -29.21 -33.91
N GLU A 75 41.57 -29.81 -34.57
CA GLU A 75 41.14 -31.21 -34.60
C GLU A 75 40.06 -31.69 -33.60
N GLY A 76 38.95 -32.19 -34.18
CA GLY A 76 38.36 -33.42 -33.65
C GLY A 76 36.82 -33.58 -33.62
N PHE A 77 36.20 -33.82 -34.79
CA PHE A 77 34.98 -34.65 -35.04
C PHE A 77 33.61 -34.28 -34.40
N GLN A 78 32.44 -34.71 -34.92
CA GLN A 78 31.80 -34.79 -36.24
C GLN A 78 30.35 -35.26 -35.95
N PHE A 79 29.34 -34.75 -36.65
CA PHE A 79 27.96 -35.26 -36.57
C PHE A 79 27.77 -36.52 -37.44
N SER A 80 26.99 -37.50 -36.97
CA SER A 80 26.27 -38.41 -37.87
C SER A 80 24.92 -38.83 -37.27
N GLY A 81 23.87 -38.81 -38.10
CA GLY A 81 22.57 -39.39 -37.82
C GLY A 81 22.38 -40.72 -38.55
N LYS A 82 21.41 -41.53 -38.11
CA LYS A 82 20.68 -42.48 -38.96
C LYS A 82 19.38 -42.96 -38.29
N GLU A 83 18.40 -43.17 -39.15
CA GLU A 83 17.00 -43.57 -38.96
C GLU A 83 16.84 -45.00 -38.43
N SER A 84 15.72 -45.28 -37.74
CA SER A 84 14.73 -46.31 -38.11
C SER A 84 13.71 -46.57 -36.98
N SER A 85 12.42 -46.49 -37.29
CA SER A 85 11.29 -47.18 -36.59
C SER A 85 10.89 -48.42 -37.45
N PRO A 86 9.94 -49.33 -37.10
CA PRO A 86 9.02 -49.47 -35.93
C PRO A 86 8.88 -50.97 -35.46
N PRO A 87 7.72 -51.50 -35.03
CA PRO A 87 6.90 -51.27 -33.81
C PRO A 87 6.71 -52.56 -32.96
N LEU A 88 5.98 -52.50 -31.83
CA LEU A 88 4.99 -53.53 -31.44
C LEU A 88 4.07 -53.04 -30.30
N ASN A 89 2.86 -53.60 -30.29
CA ASN A 89 1.60 -53.13 -29.74
C ASN A 89 1.28 -53.58 -28.30
N GLU A 90 0.44 -52.76 -27.65
CA GLU A 90 -0.75 -53.05 -26.81
C GLU A 90 -0.72 -54.09 -25.66
N GLY A 91 -1.26 -53.68 -24.51
CA GLY A 91 -1.82 -54.60 -23.51
C GLY A 91 -2.00 -54.03 -22.09
N GLU A 92 -3.22 -53.55 -21.80
CA GLU A 92 -3.95 -53.60 -20.51
C GLU A 92 -3.31 -53.07 -19.20
N VAL A 93 -3.95 -52.07 -18.59
CA VAL A 93 -3.99 -51.94 -17.11
C VAL A 93 -5.45 -51.77 -16.68
N SER A 94 -5.97 -52.83 -16.06
CA SER A 94 -7.22 -52.85 -15.29
C SER A 94 -6.98 -52.47 -13.83
N GLN A 95 -8.07 -52.01 -13.21
CA GLN A 95 -8.25 -51.49 -11.86
C GLN A 95 -7.70 -52.37 -10.73
N PHE A 96 -7.23 -51.75 -9.64
CA PHE A 96 -7.44 -52.26 -8.27
C PHE A 96 -7.48 -51.14 -7.22
N GLN A 97 -8.49 -51.23 -6.35
CA GLN A 97 -8.78 -50.35 -5.22
C GLN A 97 -8.00 -50.74 -3.94
N THR A 98 -7.70 -49.69 -3.16
CA THR A 98 -7.66 -49.57 -1.68
C THR A 98 -6.84 -50.52 -0.81
N HIS A 99 -5.96 -49.93 0.02
CA HIS A 99 -5.93 -50.23 1.45
C HIS A 99 -5.41 -49.06 2.32
N HIS A 100 -6.18 -48.77 3.37
CA HIS A 100 -5.84 -47.94 4.52
C HIS A 100 -4.58 -48.44 5.25
N ARG A 101 -3.71 -47.52 5.70
CA ARG A 101 -2.88 -47.74 6.89
C ARG A 101 -2.63 -46.43 7.65
N LYS A 102 -3.16 -46.37 8.89
CA LYS A 102 -2.78 -45.41 9.94
C LYS A 102 -1.28 -45.48 10.21
N LYS A 103 -0.62 -44.35 10.44
CA LYS A 103 0.57 -44.27 11.29
C LYS A 103 0.64 -42.95 12.05
N GLU A 104 1.08 -43.09 13.29
CA GLU A 104 0.98 -42.18 14.42
C GLU A 104 1.88 -40.94 14.35
N LYS A 105 1.50 -39.94 15.15
CA LYS A 105 2.30 -38.77 15.53
C LYS A 105 3.58 -39.22 16.25
N SER A 106 4.71 -38.70 15.79
CA SER A 106 5.96 -38.67 16.55
C SER A 106 6.47 -37.23 16.57
N GLN A 107 6.42 -36.62 17.75
CA GLN A 107 7.16 -35.40 18.09
C GLN A 107 8.66 -35.64 17.88
N ARG A 108 9.32 -34.78 17.09
CA ARG A 108 10.77 -34.60 17.14
C ARG A 108 11.06 -33.10 17.17
N SER A 109 11.76 -32.70 18.21
CA SER A 109 12.48 -31.43 18.33
C SER A 109 13.46 -31.31 17.17
N VAL A 110 13.49 -30.15 16.52
CA VAL A 110 14.57 -29.81 15.59
C VAL A 110 15.45 -28.80 16.29
N ASP A 111 16.64 -29.27 16.69
CA ASP A 111 17.74 -28.44 17.17
C ASP A 111 18.16 -27.44 16.09
N SER A 112 18.36 -26.19 16.51
CA SER A 112 18.83 -25.10 15.66
C SER A 112 20.35 -25.21 15.43
N THR A 113 20.74 -25.79 14.29
CA THR A 113 22.14 -25.70 13.84
C THR A 113 22.32 -24.43 13.02
N PHE A 114 23.04 -23.46 13.60
CA PHE A 114 23.46 -22.21 12.95
C PHE A 114 24.41 -22.49 11.78
N LEU A 115 24.05 -22.03 10.57
CA LEU A 115 25.00 -21.90 9.45
C LEU A 115 25.72 -20.56 9.56
N HIS A 116 27.00 -20.63 9.89
CA HIS A 116 27.93 -19.51 9.99
C HIS A 116 28.46 -19.17 8.57
N PHE A 117 28.26 -17.94 8.09
CA PHE A 117 28.88 -17.44 6.85
C PHE A 117 29.93 -16.37 7.16
N PRO A 118 31.23 -16.71 7.17
CA PRO A 118 32.28 -15.71 7.33
C PRO A 118 32.88 -15.34 5.96
N SER A 119 32.32 -14.34 5.26
CA SER A 119 33.10 -13.44 4.35
C SER A 119 32.22 -12.41 3.60
N LEU A 120 31.64 -11.43 4.30
CA LEU A 120 31.13 -10.20 3.66
C LEU A 120 31.42 -8.98 4.54
N SER A 121 32.70 -8.80 4.92
CA SER A 121 33.09 -7.75 5.87
C SER A 121 34.33 -6.94 5.42
N ARG A 122 34.42 -6.57 4.13
CA ARG A 122 35.50 -5.68 3.67
C ARG A 122 35.09 -4.38 2.98
N HIS A 123 33.81 -4.01 2.91
CA HIS A 123 33.40 -2.75 2.28
C HIS A 123 32.30 -1.98 3.02
N PHE A 124 32.36 -1.84 4.35
CA PHE A 124 31.49 -0.92 5.08
C PHE A 124 32.20 -0.24 6.26
N PRO A 125 31.92 1.06 6.54
CA PRO A 125 32.51 1.81 7.67
C PRO A 125 32.16 1.21 9.05
N SER A 126 33.04 1.41 10.03
CA SER A 126 33.00 0.84 11.38
C SER A 126 31.71 1.07 12.17
N ASN A 127 31.00 2.17 11.88
CA ASN A 127 29.82 2.59 12.64
C ASN A 127 28.62 1.65 12.43
N PHE A 128 28.56 0.99 11.27
CA PHE A 128 27.48 0.08 10.90
C PHE A 128 27.58 -1.29 11.60
N ARG A 129 28.79 -1.69 12.03
CA ARG A 129 29.00 -2.95 12.76
C ARG A 129 28.51 -2.88 14.21
N SER A 130 28.60 -1.71 14.84
CA SER A 130 28.17 -1.54 16.23
C SER A 130 26.65 -1.53 16.39
N ALA A 131 25.93 -0.97 15.41
CA ALA A 131 24.47 -0.89 15.43
C ALA A 131 23.81 -2.27 15.32
N ILE A 132 24.34 -3.16 14.46
CA ILE A 132 23.79 -4.50 14.25
C ILE A 132 24.03 -5.42 15.47
N LEU A 133 25.19 -5.28 16.14
CA LEU A 133 25.52 -6.07 17.34
C LEU A 133 24.79 -5.59 18.60
N ASN A 134 24.42 -4.31 18.69
CA ASN A 134 23.64 -3.77 19.82
C ASN A 134 22.14 -4.08 19.69
N ALA A 135 21.59 -4.10 18.47
CA ALA A 135 20.18 -4.43 18.24
C ALA A 135 19.80 -5.88 18.60
N GLN A 136 20.77 -6.79 18.70
CA GLN A 136 20.53 -8.21 19.00
C GLN A 136 20.68 -8.59 20.48
N ARG A 137 21.10 -7.67 21.38
CA ARG A 137 21.29 -7.97 22.82
C ARG A 137 20.18 -7.48 23.74
N GLN A 138 19.20 -6.71 23.27
CA GLN A 138 18.15 -6.13 24.14
C GLN A 138 16.82 -6.89 24.17
N TYR A 139 16.71 -8.05 23.50
CA TYR A 139 15.50 -8.89 23.52
C TYR A 139 15.72 -10.19 24.31
N ALA A 140 16.12 -10.06 25.57
CA ALA A 140 16.03 -11.15 26.54
C ALA A 140 15.97 -10.56 27.96
N THR A 141 14.90 -10.89 28.71
CA THR A 141 14.48 -10.51 30.10
C THR A 141 13.20 -9.64 30.07
N CYS A 142 12.06 -9.92 30.72
CA CYS A 142 11.62 -10.73 31.87
C CYS A 142 10.18 -11.28 31.58
N ALA A 143 9.74 -12.48 32.00
CA ALA A 143 9.18 -12.89 33.31
C ALA A 143 8.05 -11.95 33.80
N GLU A 144 6.88 -12.35 34.32
CA GLU A 144 6.22 -13.60 34.71
C GLU A 144 4.72 -13.24 34.94
N VAL A 145 3.82 -14.22 34.86
CA VAL A 145 2.35 -14.04 34.87
C VAL A 145 1.76 -14.02 36.29
N GLN A 146 0.88 -13.06 36.59
CA GLN A 146 -0.14 -13.17 37.65
C GLN A 146 -1.50 -12.64 37.17
N LYS A 147 -2.56 -13.43 37.40
CA LYS A 147 -3.98 -13.12 37.14
C LYS A 147 -4.55 -12.16 38.20
N PRO A 148 -5.59 -11.37 37.84
CA PRO A 148 -6.79 -11.41 38.67
C PRO A 148 -8.12 -11.42 37.88
N SER A 149 -9.17 -11.50 38.70
CA SER A 149 -10.54 -11.96 38.54
C SER A 149 -11.54 -10.95 37.96
N GLN A 150 -12.68 -11.52 37.56
CA GLN A 150 -13.88 -10.92 37.00
C GLN A 150 -14.55 -9.89 37.93
N GLU A 151 -15.10 -8.83 37.34
CA GLU A 151 -16.30 -8.13 37.84
C GLU A 151 -17.11 -7.57 36.65
N SER A 152 -18.43 -7.57 36.82
CA SER A 152 -19.48 -7.41 35.81
C SER A 152 -19.93 -5.97 35.63
N GLU A 153 -20.09 -5.51 34.39
CA GLU A 153 -20.75 -4.24 34.05
C GLU A 153 -22.15 -4.47 33.47
N SER A 154 -23.09 -3.60 33.88
CA SER A 154 -24.48 -3.55 33.44
C SER A 154 -24.67 -2.49 32.35
N GLU A 155 -25.17 -2.90 31.19
CA GLU A 155 -25.51 -2.07 30.03
C GLU A 155 -26.79 -1.25 30.26
N LEU A 156 -26.79 0.00 29.79
CA LEU A 156 -27.98 0.84 29.61
C LEU A 156 -27.89 1.45 28.21
N ASP A 157 -28.59 0.82 27.27
CA ASP A 157 -28.78 1.28 25.90
C ASP A 157 -29.82 2.41 25.85
N GLY A 158 -29.46 3.49 25.15
CA GLY A 158 -30.39 4.55 24.76
C GLY A 158 -30.28 4.75 23.26
N GLU A 159 -31.21 4.14 22.51
CA GLU A 159 -31.44 4.39 21.09
C GLU A 159 -31.96 5.83 20.89
N PHE A 160 -31.37 6.58 19.96
CA PHE A 160 -31.93 7.84 19.46
C PHE A 160 -32.01 7.78 17.93
N GLU A 161 -33.21 8.03 17.42
CA GLU A 161 -33.61 7.99 16.02
C GLU A 161 -32.91 9.08 15.19
N ASN A 162 -32.54 8.74 13.94
CA ASN A 162 -31.95 9.66 12.97
C ASN A 162 -33.03 10.62 12.42
N GLU A 163 -32.85 11.93 12.60
CA GLU A 163 -33.59 12.94 11.85
C GLU A 163 -32.97 13.15 10.45
N GLU A 164 -33.79 12.95 9.42
CA GLU A 164 -33.49 13.18 8.00
C GLU A 164 -33.18 14.67 7.72
N ALA A 165 -32.09 14.93 6.99
CA ALA A 165 -31.77 16.26 6.47
C ALA A 165 -32.51 16.53 5.13
N ALA A 166 -33.08 17.73 5.02
CA ALA A 166 -33.87 18.19 3.87
C ALA A 166 -33.03 18.56 2.62
N PRO A 167 -33.62 18.60 1.40
CA PRO A 167 -32.95 18.37 0.13
C PRO A 167 -32.55 19.66 -0.61
N ASN A 168 -31.39 19.64 -1.27
CA ASN A 168 -31.11 20.48 -2.44
C ASN A 168 -30.45 19.60 -3.52
N ASP A 169 -31.20 19.40 -4.61
CA ASP A 169 -30.91 18.47 -5.70
C ASP A 169 -29.79 18.95 -6.62
N ALA A 170 -28.58 18.45 -6.37
CA ALA A 170 -27.64 18.02 -7.39
C ALA A 170 -27.10 16.66 -6.92
N VAL A 171 -27.93 15.63 -7.05
CA VAL A 171 -27.58 14.28 -6.58
C VAL A 171 -26.54 13.72 -7.54
N PHE A 172 -25.28 13.73 -7.11
CA PHE A 172 -24.22 12.93 -7.73
C PHE A 172 -24.70 11.48 -7.80
N PHE A 173 -24.94 10.97 -9.01
CA PHE A 173 -25.37 9.60 -9.21
C PHE A 173 -24.15 8.67 -9.12
N ALA A 174 -23.92 8.12 -7.93
CA ALA A 174 -22.91 7.10 -7.71
C ALA A 174 -23.13 5.91 -8.68
N PRO A 175 -22.13 5.53 -9.48
CA PRO A 175 -22.23 4.36 -10.33
C PRO A 175 -22.30 3.10 -9.45
N LYS A 176 -23.09 2.12 -9.88
CA LYS A 176 -23.23 0.84 -9.16
C LYS A 176 -21.98 -0.05 -9.24
N ILE A 177 -21.14 0.17 -10.25
CA ILE A 177 -19.94 -0.62 -10.54
C ILE A 177 -18.76 0.31 -10.86
N ASN A 178 -17.57 -0.08 -10.45
CA ASN A 178 -16.32 0.63 -10.69
C ASN A 178 -15.86 0.50 -12.15
N SER A 179 -14.75 1.15 -12.47
CA SER A 179 -14.14 1.13 -13.81
C SER A 179 -13.68 -0.27 -14.28
N PHE A 180 -13.61 -1.23 -13.34
CA PHE A 180 -13.25 -2.64 -13.55
C PHE A 180 -14.46 -3.58 -13.64
N GLY A 181 -15.69 -3.08 -13.45
CA GLY A 181 -16.91 -3.87 -13.51
C GLY A 181 -17.26 -4.61 -12.21
N HIS A 182 -16.62 -4.26 -11.09
CA HIS A 182 -16.91 -4.79 -9.76
C HIS A 182 -17.69 -3.77 -8.93
N SER A 183 -18.33 -4.22 -7.85
CA SER A 183 -18.87 -3.31 -6.83
C SER A 183 -17.72 -2.52 -6.20
N PHE A 184 -17.93 -1.24 -5.91
CA PHE A 184 -16.92 -0.43 -5.21
C PHE A 184 -16.62 -1.01 -3.82
N ARG A 185 -15.34 -1.05 -3.44
CA ARG A 185 -14.88 -1.57 -2.14
C ARG A 185 -15.32 -3.01 -1.86
N ASP A 186 -15.31 -3.87 -2.88
CA ASP A 186 -15.58 -5.29 -2.73
C ASP A 186 -14.30 -6.05 -2.33
N TYR A 187 -14.19 -6.36 -1.04
CA TYR A 187 -13.05 -7.09 -0.48
C TYR A 187 -13.22 -8.61 -0.51
N ASP A 188 -14.38 -9.13 -0.94
CA ASP A 188 -14.72 -10.55 -0.88
C ASP A 188 -14.60 -11.25 -2.25
N VAL A 189 -14.57 -10.50 -3.35
CA VAL A 189 -14.37 -11.06 -4.70
C VAL A 189 -12.93 -11.56 -4.92
N GLU A 190 -12.80 -12.85 -5.24
CA GLU A 190 -11.53 -13.48 -5.59
C GLU A 190 -10.85 -12.79 -6.78
N SER A 191 -9.78 -12.04 -6.50
CA SER A 191 -8.92 -11.42 -7.51
C SER A 191 -7.45 -11.44 -7.09
N ALA A 192 -6.53 -11.30 -8.05
CA ALA A 192 -5.11 -11.18 -7.73
C ALA A 192 -4.81 -9.96 -6.84
N ARG A 193 -5.60 -8.89 -6.99
CA ARG A 193 -5.50 -7.65 -6.21
C ARG A 193 -5.98 -7.82 -4.77
N GLN A 194 -7.00 -8.66 -4.54
CA GLN A 194 -7.53 -8.96 -3.20
C GLN A 194 -6.45 -9.47 -2.24
N LYS A 195 -5.57 -10.37 -2.69
CA LYS A 195 -4.49 -10.89 -1.84
C LYS A 195 -3.50 -9.80 -1.42
N THR A 196 -3.19 -8.87 -2.32
CA THR A 196 -2.33 -7.72 -2.03
C THR A 196 -2.99 -6.77 -1.03
N VAL A 197 -4.28 -6.46 -1.24
CA VAL A 197 -5.06 -5.60 -0.35
C VAL A 197 -5.21 -6.22 1.04
N GLU A 198 -5.53 -7.51 1.14
CA GLU A 198 -5.66 -8.21 2.42
C GLU A 198 -4.31 -8.26 3.17
N GLU A 199 -3.20 -8.51 2.47
CA GLU A 199 -1.86 -8.50 3.08
C GLU A 199 -1.46 -7.10 3.57
N LEU A 200 -1.80 -6.06 2.81
CA LEU A 200 -1.60 -4.67 3.23
C LEU A 200 -2.33 -4.38 4.54
N TYR A 201 -3.63 -4.70 4.61
CA TYR A 201 -4.42 -4.52 5.83
C TYR A 201 -3.94 -5.42 6.98
N ARG A 202 -3.51 -6.65 6.70
CA ARG A 202 -2.91 -7.52 7.71
C ARG A 202 -1.67 -6.87 8.33
N LEU A 203 -0.76 -6.35 7.51
CA LEU A 203 0.45 -5.67 7.98
C LEU A 203 0.10 -4.36 8.71
N ASN A 204 -0.87 -3.61 8.21
CA ASN A 204 -1.36 -2.38 8.85
C ASN A 204 -1.87 -2.69 10.27
N HIS A 205 -2.85 -3.60 10.40
CA HIS A 205 -3.48 -3.92 11.69
C HIS A 205 -2.51 -4.53 12.69
N ILE A 206 -1.43 -5.18 12.25
CA ILE A 206 -0.41 -5.74 13.17
C ILE A 206 0.54 -4.67 13.68
N ASN A 207 0.93 -3.71 12.82
CA ASN A 207 2.06 -2.82 13.09
C ASN A 207 1.65 -1.39 13.49
N GLN A 208 0.44 -0.95 13.18
CA GLN A 208 -0.12 0.31 13.66
C GLN A 208 -0.41 0.19 15.16
N THR A 209 0.50 0.71 15.97
CA THR A 209 0.39 0.76 17.44
C THR A 209 0.38 2.21 17.89
N TYR A 210 -0.19 2.46 19.05
CA TYR A 210 -0.23 3.79 19.65
C TYR A 210 1.16 4.43 19.73
N ASP A 211 2.17 3.64 20.14
CA ASP A 211 3.56 4.09 20.21
C ASP A 211 4.21 4.29 18.84
N PHE A 212 3.90 3.45 17.84
CA PHE A 212 4.35 3.66 16.47
C PHE A 212 3.86 5.01 15.94
N VAL A 213 2.55 5.27 16.03
CA VAL A 213 1.96 6.50 15.48
C VAL A 213 2.47 7.73 16.20
N LYS A 214 2.67 7.69 17.52
CA LYS A 214 3.30 8.82 18.25
C LYS A 214 4.68 9.15 17.69
N ARG A 215 5.52 8.15 17.43
CA ARG A 215 6.85 8.37 16.82
C ARG A 215 6.75 8.91 15.40
N MET A 216 5.82 8.39 14.60
CA MET A 216 5.61 8.88 13.24
C MET A 216 5.20 10.36 13.23
N ARG A 217 4.25 10.75 14.08
CA ARG A 217 3.84 12.16 14.23
C ARG A 217 4.99 13.06 14.69
N GLU A 218 5.83 12.59 15.63
CA GLU A 218 7.00 13.34 16.08
C GLU A 218 8.05 13.52 14.96
N GLU A 219 8.29 12.46 14.18
CA GLU A 219 9.28 12.49 13.10
C GLU A 219 8.82 13.35 11.93
N TYR A 220 7.59 13.14 11.47
CA TYR A 220 7.06 13.78 10.26
C TYR A 220 6.42 15.14 10.54
N GLY A 221 6.04 15.44 11.78
CA GLY A 221 5.59 16.78 12.17
C GLY A 221 6.67 17.87 12.08
N LYS A 222 7.94 17.48 11.87
CA LYS A 222 9.05 18.43 11.62
C LYS A 222 8.97 19.11 10.26
N LEU A 223 8.30 18.46 9.29
CA LEU A 223 8.15 18.92 7.90
C LEU A 223 9.49 19.37 7.27
N ASP A 224 10.51 18.52 7.44
CA ASP A 224 11.90 18.80 7.09
C ASP A 224 12.41 18.01 5.89
N LYS A 225 11.51 17.38 5.11
CA LYS A 225 11.89 16.52 3.97
C LYS A 225 12.19 17.36 2.73
N THR A 226 11.34 18.33 2.41
CA THR A 226 11.55 19.23 1.26
C THR A 226 10.65 20.47 1.31
N GLU A 227 10.92 21.44 0.44
CA GLU A 227 10.04 22.59 0.19
C GLU A 227 9.51 22.57 -1.24
N MET A 228 8.19 22.43 -1.39
CA MET A 228 7.52 22.43 -2.70
C MET A 228 6.10 22.99 -2.60
N SER A 229 5.56 23.42 -3.73
CA SER A 229 4.17 23.84 -3.88
C SER A 229 3.25 22.63 -3.94
N ILE A 230 1.96 22.84 -3.66
CA ILE A 230 0.93 21.80 -3.82
C ILE A 230 0.91 21.23 -5.24
N TRP A 231 1.06 22.08 -6.26
CA TRP A 231 1.02 21.60 -7.64
C TRP A 231 2.24 20.74 -8.02
N GLU A 232 3.44 21.11 -7.54
CA GLU A 232 4.63 20.26 -7.69
C GLU A 232 4.43 18.90 -6.99
N CYS A 233 3.73 18.87 -5.85
CA CYS A 233 3.36 17.62 -5.18
C CYS A 233 2.39 16.78 -6.02
N CYS A 234 1.37 17.38 -6.63
CA CYS A 234 0.46 16.70 -7.54
C CYS A 234 1.21 16.06 -8.71
N GLU A 235 2.18 16.78 -9.29
CA GLU A 235 3.01 16.28 -10.39
C GLU A 235 3.96 15.15 -9.94
N LEU A 236 4.48 15.23 -8.70
CA LEU A 236 5.36 14.22 -8.12
C LEU A 236 4.65 12.88 -7.86
N LEU A 237 3.37 12.91 -7.49
CA LEU A 237 2.58 11.70 -7.23
C LEU A 237 2.21 10.91 -8.49
N ASN A 238 2.50 11.41 -9.70
CA ASN A 238 2.33 10.61 -10.92
C ASN A 238 3.16 9.32 -10.93
N GLU A 239 4.21 9.25 -10.12
CA GLU A 239 5.08 8.09 -9.99
C GLU A 239 4.59 7.07 -8.93
N VAL A 240 3.46 7.31 -8.28
CA VAL A 240 2.92 6.49 -7.18
C VAL A 240 1.67 5.73 -7.63
N VAL A 241 1.62 4.43 -7.28
CA VAL A 241 0.43 3.56 -7.45
C VAL A 241 -0.04 3.10 -6.06
N ASP A 242 -1.30 3.37 -5.74
CA ASP A 242 -1.93 2.93 -4.48
C ASP A 242 -2.33 1.45 -4.55
N GLU A 243 -1.69 0.61 -3.73
CA GLU A 243 -1.96 -0.84 -3.69
C GLU A 243 -3.18 -1.21 -2.83
N SER A 244 -3.68 -0.30 -1.99
CA SER A 244 -4.85 -0.54 -1.13
C SER A 244 -6.17 -0.35 -1.86
N ASP A 245 -6.16 0.48 -2.91
CA ASP A 245 -7.35 0.79 -3.69
C ASP A 245 -7.65 -0.33 -4.70
N PRO A 246 -8.80 -1.03 -4.62
CA PRO A 246 -9.18 -2.01 -5.63
C PRO A 246 -9.70 -1.36 -6.93
N ASP A 247 -9.92 -0.04 -6.93
CA ASP A 247 -10.72 0.70 -7.92
C ASP A 247 -9.90 1.66 -8.82
N LEU A 248 -8.56 1.70 -8.73
CA LEU A 248 -7.70 2.61 -9.52
C LEU A 248 -6.52 1.93 -10.25
N ASP A 249 -6.34 2.20 -11.56
CA ASP A 249 -5.12 1.85 -12.34
C ASP A 249 -4.42 3.10 -12.95
N GLU A 250 -4.98 4.29 -12.76
CA GLU A 250 -4.52 5.54 -13.38
C GLU A 250 -3.52 6.30 -12.49
N PRO A 251 -2.70 7.23 -13.05
CA PRO A 251 -1.81 8.07 -12.25
C PRO A 251 -2.58 8.85 -11.18
N GLN A 252 -2.00 8.98 -9.99
CA GLN A 252 -2.66 9.59 -8.83
C GLN A 252 -3.22 11.00 -9.12
N ILE A 253 -2.58 11.82 -9.97
CA ILE A 253 -3.11 13.15 -10.33
C ILE A 253 -4.49 13.10 -11.00
N GLN A 254 -4.78 12.03 -11.74
CA GLN A 254 -6.07 11.87 -12.42
C GLN A 254 -7.16 11.60 -11.39
N HIS A 255 -6.90 10.78 -10.38
CA HIS A 255 -7.81 10.59 -9.24
C HIS A 255 -8.13 11.92 -8.53
N LEU A 256 -7.08 12.70 -8.20
CA LEU A 256 -7.23 14.00 -7.55
C LEU A 256 -8.11 14.95 -8.38
N LEU A 257 -7.84 15.04 -9.68
CA LEU A 257 -8.57 15.93 -10.59
C LEU A 257 -9.99 15.44 -10.89
N GLN A 258 -10.23 14.13 -10.98
CA GLN A 258 -11.55 13.55 -11.16
C GLN A 258 -12.45 13.88 -9.97
N SER A 259 -11.94 13.69 -8.76
CA SER A 259 -12.66 14.05 -7.54
C SER A 259 -12.94 15.55 -7.48
N ALA A 260 -11.93 16.38 -7.74
CA ALA A 260 -12.08 17.84 -7.68
C ALA A 260 -13.03 18.40 -8.75
N GLU A 261 -12.95 17.93 -10.00
CA GLU A 261 -13.82 18.41 -11.08
C GLU A 261 -15.27 17.90 -10.93
N ALA A 262 -15.46 16.69 -10.38
CA ALA A 262 -16.79 16.17 -10.09
C ALA A 262 -17.47 17.01 -8.98
N ILE A 263 -16.77 17.31 -7.89
CA ILE A 263 -17.29 18.23 -6.86
C ILE A 263 -17.56 19.60 -7.45
N ARG A 264 -16.62 20.14 -8.24
CA ARG A 264 -16.76 21.48 -8.83
C ARG A 264 -18.00 21.63 -9.70
N LYS A 265 -18.41 20.55 -10.37
CA LYS A 265 -19.62 20.55 -11.19
C LYS A 265 -20.89 20.68 -10.33
N ASP A 266 -20.94 19.98 -9.21
CA ASP A 266 -22.16 19.86 -8.39
C ASP A 266 -22.21 20.94 -7.28
N TYR A 267 -21.05 21.46 -6.85
CA TYR A 267 -20.90 22.49 -5.82
C TYR A 267 -20.11 23.73 -6.30
N PRO A 268 -20.50 24.39 -7.41
CA PRO A 268 -19.67 25.39 -8.09
C PRO A 268 -19.22 26.60 -7.24
N ASN A 269 -19.89 26.86 -6.12
CA ASN A 269 -19.59 27.97 -5.21
C ASN A 269 -18.68 27.57 -4.03
N GLU A 270 -18.39 26.28 -3.83
CA GLU A 270 -17.60 25.76 -2.71
C GLU A 270 -16.14 25.55 -3.12
N ASP A 271 -15.46 26.63 -3.50
CA ASP A 271 -14.10 26.54 -4.06
C ASP A 271 -13.06 25.93 -3.12
N TRP A 272 -13.26 26.04 -1.80
CA TRP A 272 -12.45 25.36 -0.79
C TRP A 272 -12.60 23.84 -0.86
N LEU A 273 -13.79 23.34 -1.19
CA LEU A 273 -14.07 21.91 -1.30
C LEU A 273 -13.45 21.32 -2.56
N HIS A 274 -13.41 22.09 -3.66
CA HIS A 274 -12.70 21.70 -4.88
C HIS A 274 -11.21 21.52 -4.60
N LEU A 275 -10.61 22.47 -3.88
CA LEU A 275 -9.21 22.37 -3.49
C LEU A 275 -8.98 21.22 -2.50
N THR A 276 -9.86 21.05 -1.52
CA THR A 276 -9.80 19.95 -0.55
C THR A 276 -9.73 18.60 -1.28
N ALA A 277 -10.57 18.41 -2.31
CA ALA A 277 -10.54 17.21 -3.13
C ALA A 277 -9.31 17.07 -4.02
N LEU A 278 -8.73 18.17 -4.50
CA LEU A 278 -7.45 18.09 -5.20
C LEU A 278 -6.32 17.60 -4.27
N ILE A 279 -6.37 17.92 -2.98
CA ILE A 279 -5.21 17.75 -2.09
C ILE A 279 -5.33 16.61 -1.08
N HIS A 280 -6.50 16.01 -0.89
CA HIS A 280 -6.78 15.02 0.17
C HIS A 280 -5.73 13.91 0.23
N ASP A 281 -5.32 13.42 -0.94
CA ASP A 281 -4.44 12.27 -1.11
C ASP A 281 -2.95 12.63 -1.20
N LEU A 282 -2.59 13.91 -1.08
CA LEU A 282 -1.20 14.35 -1.26
C LEU A 282 -0.25 13.80 -0.20
N GLY A 283 -0.76 13.34 0.93
CA GLY A 283 0.06 12.68 1.94
C GLY A 283 0.68 11.35 1.48
N LYS A 284 0.23 10.80 0.34
CA LYS A 284 0.82 9.60 -0.28
C LYS A 284 2.28 9.80 -0.71
N VAL A 285 2.79 11.03 -0.71
CA VAL A 285 4.21 11.31 -0.97
C VAL A 285 5.14 10.59 0.00
N LEU A 286 4.65 10.18 1.18
CA LEU A 286 5.37 9.34 2.13
C LEU A 286 5.92 8.03 1.53
N LEU A 287 5.33 7.55 0.44
CA LEU A 287 5.80 6.37 -0.31
C LEU A 287 7.10 6.62 -1.09
N LEU A 288 7.43 7.88 -1.35
CA LEU A 288 8.59 8.24 -2.15
C LEU A 288 9.86 8.29 -1.27
N PRO A 289 11.03 7.88 -1.80
CA PRO A 289 12.28 7.82 -1.02
C PRO A 289 12.67 9.14 -0.35
N ILE A 290 12.39 10.30 -0.97
CA ILE A 290 12.71 11.61 -0.41
C ILE A 290 11.88 11.94 0.86
N PHE A 291 10.72 11.30 1.03
CA PHE A 291 9.87 11.40 2.23
C PHE A 291 10.04 10.20 3.17
N GLY A 292 11.05 9.35 2.95
CA GLY A 292 11.36 8.19 3.78
C GLY A 292 11.01 6.85 3.15
N GLY A 293 10.21 6.81 2.07
CA GLY A 293 9.88 5.58 1.37
C GLY A 293 9.17 4.58 2.27
N LEU A 294 8.15 5.04 3.00
CA LEU A 294 7.40 4.21 3.94
C LEU A 294 6.69 3.06 3.22
N PRO A 295 6.50 1.91 3.87
CA PRO A 295 5.72 0.83 3.30
C PRO A 295 4.25 1.25 3.13
N GLN A 296 3.57 0.72 2.11
CA GLN A 296 2.16 1.07 1.79
C GLN A 296 1.23 0.95 3.00
N TRP A 297 1.39 -0.08 3.84
CA TRP A 297 0.56 -0.27 5.03
C TRP A 297 0.65 0.88 6.05
N ALA A 298 1.72 1.68 6.02
CA ALA A 298 1.93 2.84 6.89
C ALA A 298 1.58 4.17 6.21
N VAL A 299 0.96 4.14 5.02
CA VAL A 299 0.61 5.35 4.25
C VAL A 299 -0.84 5.32 3.77
N VAL A 300 -1.28 4.22 3.17
CA VAL A 300 -2.60 4.10 2.54
C VAL A 300 -3.53 3.13 3.30
N GLY A 301 -4.80 3.12 2.91
CA GLY A 301 -5.85 2.27 3.48
C GLY A 301 -6.69 2.97 4.55
N ASP A 302 -7.80 2.32 4.91
CA ASP A 302 -8.74 2.80 5.91
C ASP A 302 -8.05 3.04 7.26
N THR A 303 -8.42 4.12 7.93
CA THR A 303 -7.87 4.53 9.22
C THR A 303 -8.81 4.21 10.38
N TYR A 304 -8.25 4.12 11.59
CA TYR A 304 -8.98 3.80 12.81
C TYR A 304 -8.29 4.34 14.07
N PRO A 305 -9.01 4.53 15.19
CA PRO A 305 -8.42 4.97 16.45
C PRO A 305 -7.52 3.92 17.07
N LEU A 306 -6.43 4.39 17.67
CA LEU A 306 -5.51 3.65 18.52
C LEU A 306 -5.69 4.10 19.97
N GLY A 307 -5.30 3.28 20.93
CA GLY A 307 -5.45 3.63 22.36
C GLY A 307 -6.86 3.42 22.92
N CYS A 308 -7.76 2.81 22.14
CA CYS A 308 -9.05 2.25 22.56
C CYS A 308 -9.32 0.95 21.79
N ALA A 309 -10.37 0.22 22.17
CA ALA A 309 -10.70 -1.07 21.56
C ALA A 309 -10.99 -0.94 20.06
N PHE A 310 -10.48 -1.88 19.27
CA PHE A 310 -10.73 -1.96 17.83
C PHE A 310 -12.15 -2.44 17.55
N ASP A 311 -12.98 -1.58 16.96
CA ASP A 311 -14.34 -1.88 16.54
C ASP A 311 -14.40 -2.89 15.38
N LYS A 312 -15.40 -3.79 15.41
CA LYS A 312 -15.56 -4.88 14.42
C LYS A 312 -15.85 -4.39 13.00
N SER A 313 -16.30 -3.14 12.84
CA SER A 313 -16.50 -2.50 11.54
C SER A 313 -15.22 -2.23 10.76
N ILE A 314 -14.05 -2.26 11.41
CA ILE A 314 -12.78 -2.11 10.71
C ILE A 314 -12.58 -3.29 9.76
N VAL A 315 -12.29 -2.99 8.49
CA VAL A 315 -12.04 -3.99 7.45
C VAL A 315 -10.99 -5.00 7.92
N HIS A 316 -11.17 -6.28 7.63
CA HIS A 316 -10.27 -7.36 8.07
C HIS A 316 -9.89 -7.36 9.58
N HIS A 317 -10.84 -7.00 10.45
CA HIS A 317 -10.70 -6.94 11.92
C HIS A 317 -9.97 -8.14 12.55
N LYS A 318 -10.14 -9.34 11.97
CA LYS A 318 -9.53 -10.61 12.41
C LYS A 318 -8.01 -10.56 12.64
N TYR A 319 -7.30 -9.59 12.05
CA TYR A 319 -5.85 -9.44 12.19
C TYR A 319 -5.41 -8.67 13.44
N PHE A 320 -6.28 -7.89 14.08
CA PHE A 320 -5.94 -7.17 15.32
C PHE A 320 -5.56 -8.09 16.47
N LYS A 321 -5.98 -9.35 16.48
CA LYS A 321 -5.53 -10.36 17.46
C LYS A 321 -4.00 -10.55 17.53
N HIS A 322 -3.27 -10.02 16.54
CA HIS A 322 -1.81 -10.07 16.45
C HIS A 322 -1.16 -8.70 16.73
N ASN A 323 -1.95 -7.65 16.95
CA ASN A 323 -1.47 -6.35 17.37
C ASN A 323 -1.15 -6.37 18.87
N ILE A 324 -0.01 -5.83 19.26
CA ILE A 324 0.41 -5.78 20.67
C ILE A 324 -0.52 -4.91 21.53
N ASP A 325 -1.23 -3.96 20.94
CA ASP A 325 -2.18 -3.08 21.63
C ASP A 325 -3.56 -3.72 21.85
N HIS A 326 -3.88 -4.81 21.15
CA HIS A 326 -5.20 -5.47 21.24
C HIS A 326 -5.50 -5.99 22.64
N ASP A 327 -4.52 -6.61 23.30
CA ASP A 327 -4.66 -7.16 24.65
C ASP A 327 -4.10 -6.21 25.73
N ASN A 328 -3.73 -4.98 25.36
CA ASN A 328 -3.21 -4.00 26.31
C ASN A 328 -4.36 -3.51 27.22
N PRO A 329 -4.28 -3.70 28.56
CA PRO A 329 -5.35 -3.33 29.48
C PRO A 329 -5.64 -1.82 29.53
N ALA A 330 -4.71 -0.98 29.07
CA ALA A 330 -4.95 0.46 28.95
C ALA A 330 -5.79 0.83 27.72
N TYR A 331 -5.82 -0.02 26.69
CA TYR A 331 -6.42 0.29 25.38
C TYR A 331 -7.62 -0.60 25.05
N ASN A 332 -7.72 -1.80 25.61
CA ASN A 332 -8.70 -2.81 25.20
C ASN A 332 -10.16 -2.57 25.67
N THR A 333 -10.47 -1.37 26.17
CA THR A 333 -11.84 -0.96 26.54
C THR A 333 -12.43 0.01 25.51
N LYS A 334 -13.75 0.23 25.54
CA LYS A 334 -14.47 1.13 24.61
C LYS A 334 -13.84 2.53 24.51
N TYR A 335 -13.35 3.04 25.63
CA TYR A 335 -12.71 4.36 25.70
C TYR A 335 -11.18 4.29 25.75
N GLY A 336 -10.62 3.19 26.27
CA GLY A 336 -9.19 3.07 26.53
C GLY A 336 -8.67 4.27 27.32
N ILE A 337 -7.79 5.06 26.71
CA ILE A 337 -7.22 6.28 27.32
C ILE A 337 -8.05 7.55 27.10
N TYR A 338 -9.13 7.50 26.31
CA TYR A 338 -9.91 8.67 25.95
C TYR A 338 -11.08 8.91 26.91
N SER A 339 -11.61 10.13 26.87
CA SER A 339 -12.87 10.48 27.52
C SER A 339 -14.00 10.58 26.49
N HIS A 340 -15.25 10.43 26.96
CA HIS A 340 -16.43 10.59 26.11
C HIS A 340 -16.48 11.99 25.49
N GLY A 341 -16.70 12.07 24.18
CA GLY A 341 -16.82 13.32 23.44
C GLY A 341 -15.56 14.19 23.49
N CYS A 342 -14.37 13.58 23.67
CA CYS A 342 -13.11 14.31 23.74
C CYS A 342 -12.77 15.08 22.45
N GLY A 343 -13.39 14.73 21.34
CA GLY A 343 -13.12 15.28 20.02
C GLY A 343 -12.05 14.49 19.30
N LEU A 344 -12.24 14.25 18.01
CA LEU A 344 -11.32 13.45 17.20
C LEU A 344 -9.92 14.07 17.10
N ASP A 345 -9.80 15.39 17.29
CA ASP A 345 -8.50 16.06 17.36
C ASP A 345 -7.60 15.56 18.51
N ASN A 346 -8.21 15.03 19.57
CA ASN A 346 -7.53 14.45 20.74
C ASN A 346 -7.35 12.93 20.63
N VAL A 347 -7.82 12.32 19.55
CA VAL A 347 -7.71 10.87 19.30
C VAL A 347 -6.51 10.59 18.41
N VAL A 348 -5.70 9.62 18.80
CA VAL A 348 -4.62 9.11 17.94
C VAL A 348 -5.24 8.15 16.94
N ILE A 349 -5.27 8.55 15.66
CA ILE A 349 -5.70 7.72 14.54
C ILE A 349 -4.47 7.03 13.94
N SER A 350 -4.64 5.80 13.42
CA SER A 350 -3.60 5.08 12.66
C SER A 350 -2.89 5.99 11.66
N TRP A 351 -1.56 5.90 11.60
CA TRP A 351 -0.74 6.80 10.79
C TRP A 351 -0.91 6.54 9.29
N GLY A 352 -1.01 7.62 8.50
CA GLY A 352 -1.15 7.53 7.05
C GLY A 352 -1.16 8.90 6.37
N HIS A 353 -1.53 8.90 5.09
CA HIS A 353 -1.59 10.08 4.24
C HIS A 353 -2.54 11.17 4.77
N ASP A 354 -3.69 10.79 5.36
CA ASP A 354 -4.65 11.72 5.97
C ASP A 354 -3.98 12.64 7.01
N ASP A 355 -3.37 12.02 8.03
CA ASP A 355 -2.84 12.73 9.19
C ASP A 355 -1.59 13.54 8.82
N TYR A 356 -0.76 12.99 7.92
CA TYR A 356 0.39 13.72 7.39
C TYR A 356 -0.02 14.93 6.55
N MET A 357 -0.97 14.78 5.62
CA MET A 357 -1.43 15.91 4.80
C MET A 357 -2.16 16.96 5.65
N TYR A 358 -2.90 16.55 6.67
CA TYR A 358 -3.46 17.47 7.66
C TYR A 358 -2.36 18.27 8.38
N MET A 359 -1.29 17.63 8.84
CA MET A 359 -0.16 18.33 9.46
C MET A 359 0.52 19.30 8.47
N VAL A 360 0.80 18.86 7.25
CA VAL A 360 1.33 19.73 6.18
C VAL A 360 0.44 20.96 6.01
N ALA A 361 -0.88 20.78 5.90
CA ALA A 361 -1.79 21.89 5.70
C ALA A 361 -1.84 22.85 6.90
N LYS A 362 -1.94 22.31 8.11
CA LYS A 362 -2.06 23.08 9.36
C LYS A 362 -0.79 23.86 9.67
N GLU A 363 0.37 23.21 9.66
CA GLU A 363 1.64 23.83 10.04
C GLU A 363 2.16 24.83 9.00
N ASN A 364 1.74 24.70 7.73
CA ASN A 364 1.99 25.72 6.70
C ASN A 364 0.97 26.87 6.69
N GLY A 365 0.06 26.92 7.67
CA GLY A 365 -0.85 28.05 7.86
C GLY A 365 -1.90 28.19 6.75
N THR A 366 -2.48 27.08 6.30
CA THR A 366 -3.60 27.11 5.36
C THR A 366 -4.76 27.98 5.86
N THR A 367 -5.51 28.56 4.93
CA THR A 367 -6.76 29.28 5.22
C THR A 367 -8.00 28.47 4.82
N LEU A 368 -7.85 27.17 4.55
CA LEU A 368 -9.00 26.27 4.39
C LEU A 368 -9.90 26.29 5.64
N PRO A 369 -11.22 26.17 5.47
CA PRO A 369 -12.14 26.07 6.60
C PRO A 369 -11.92 24.76 7.38
N SER A 370 -12.42 24.71 8.62
CA SER A 370 -12.34 23.52 9.48
C SER A 370 -12.87 22.26 8.79
N ALA A 371 -13.97 22.38 8.04
CA ALA A 371 -14.52 21.27 7.25
C ALA A 371 -13.52 20.70 6.23
N GLY A 372 -12.73 21.54 5.56
CA GLY A 372 -11.72 21.08 4.60
C GLY A 372 -10.58 20.33 5.28
N LEU A 373 -10.11 20.83 6.42
CA LEU A 373 -9.10 20.15 7.24
C LEU A 373 -9.61 18.84 7.84
N PHE A 374 -10.88 18.80 8.25
CA PHE A 374 -11.53 17.61 8.77
C PHE A 374 -11.66 16.52 7.69
N ILE A 375 -12.04 16.90 6.46
CA ILE A 375 -12.06 15.99 5.32
C ILE A 375 -10.68 15.39 5.09
N ILE A 376 -9.64 16.22 4.97
CA ILE A 376 -8.27 15.73 4.73
C ILE A 376 -7.85 14.72 5.81
N ARG A 377 -8.13 15.01 7.09
CA ARG A 377 -7.68 14.19 8.21
C ARG A 377 -8.44 12.89 8.42
N TYR A 378 -9.69 12.80 7.95
CA TYR A 378 -10.58 11.69 8.33
C TYR A 378 -11.29 11.03 7.15
N HIS A 379 -10.92 11.33 5.91
CA HIS A 379 -11.55 10.73 4.72
C HIS A 379 -11.29 9.24 4.55
N SER A 380 -10.22 8.71 5.14
CA SER A 380 -9.98 7.28 5.21
C SER A 380 -10.63 6.62 6.44
N PHE A 381 -11.29 7.38 7.33
CA PHE A 381 -11.84 6.84 8.58
C PHE A 381 -13.24 6.22 8.37
N TYR A 382 -13.31 5.22 7.49
CA TYR A 382 -14.54 4.53 7.07
C TYR A 382 -15.37 3.94 8.21
N PRO A 383 -14.79 3.32 9.26
CA PRO A 383 -15.56 2.89 10.43
C PRO A 383 -16.44 4.01 11.01
N MET A 384 -16.00 5.26 10.96
CA MET A 384 -16.73 6.40 11.49
C MET A 384 -17.75 6.97 10.49
N HIS A 385 -17.35 7.31 9.27
CA HIS A 385 -18.24 8.02 8.35
C HIS A 385 -19.14 7.11 7.50
N ARG A 386 -18.84 5.80 7.41
CA ARG A 386 -19.69 4.82 6.71
C ARG A 386 -20.47 3.94 7.67
N GLU A 387 -19.81 3.39 8.68
CA GLU A 387 -20.40 2.38 9.58
C GLU A 387 -20.96 3.00 10.87
N GLY A 388 -20.66 4.27 11.15
CA GLY A 388 -21.16 4.99 12.33
C GLY A 388 -20.48 4.64 13.65
N ALA A 389 -19.37 3.89 13.61
CA ALA A 389 -18.57 3.56 14.78
C ALA A 389 -17.84 4.79 15.36
N TYR A 390 -17.34 4.66 16.59
CA TYR A 390 -16.54 5.69 17.29
C TYR A 390 -17.21 7.05 17.54
N ARG A 391 -18.52 7.18 17.31
CA ARG A 391 -19.29 8.40 17.62
C ARG A 391 -19.18 8.86 19.08
N HIS A 392 -18.89 7.95 20.02
CA HIS A 392 -18.67 8.27 21.42
C HIS A 392 -17.40 9.09 21.70
N LEU A 393 -16.48 9.21 20.74
CA LEU A 393 -15.28 10.04 20.83
C LEU A 393 -15.48 11.43 20.20
N MET A 394 -16.51 11.60 19.36
CA MET A 394 -16.75 12.83 18.60
C MET A 394 -17.33 13.94 19.47
N ASN A 395 -16.88 15.17 19.23
CA ASN A 395 -17.49 16.38 19.80
C ASN A 395 -18.50 17.01 18.82
N LYS A 396 -19.06 18.16 19.18
CA LYS A 396 -20.05 18.87 18.35
C LYS A 396 -19.47 19.33 17.00
N GLU A 397 -18.25 19.83 16.99
CA GLU A 397 -17.58 20.30 15.76
C GLU A 397 -17.31 19.14 14.80
N ASP A 398 -16.88 17.98 15.31
CA ASP A 398 -16.70 16.77 14.51
C ASP A 398 -18.00 16.35 13.83
N LEU A 399 -19.13 16.41 14.54
CA LEU A 399 -20.45 16.08 14.00
C LEU A 399 -20.92 17.07 12.92
N GLU A 400 -20.57 18.34 13.05
CA GLU A 400 -20.86 19.37 12.04
C GLU A 400 -20.01 19.15 10.78
N ASN A 401 -18.72 18.88 10.94
CA ASN A 401 -17.80 18.62 9.81
C ASN A 401 -18.07 17.27 9.13
N LEU A 402 -18.57 16.27 9.85
CA LEU A 402 -18.93 14.96 9.29
C LEU A 402 -19.89 15.08 8.11
N LYS A 403 -20.80 16.08 8.13
CA LYS A 403 -21.73 16.34 7.01
C LYS A 403 -20.99 16.61 5.70
N TRP A 404 -19.94 17.41 5.76
CA TRP A 404 -19.11 17.74 4.60
C TRP A 404 -18.24 16.55 4.18
N LEU A 405 -17.77 15.76 5.14
CA LEU A 405 -17.06 14.52 4.83
C LEU A 405 -17.96 13.50 4.10
N SER A 406 -19.21 13.35 4.51
CA SER A 406 -20.18 12.49 3.80
C SER A 406 -20.42 12.96 2.36
N VAL A 407 -20.45 14.29 2.12
CA VAL A 407 -20.50 14.85 0.76
C VAL A 407 -19.24 14.46 -0.02
N PHE A 408 -18.06 14.76 0.52
CA PHE A 408 -16.76 14.50 -0.11
C PHE A 408 -16.56 13.04 -0.49
N ASN A 409 -16.85 12.10 0.43
CA ASN A 409 -16.60 10.68 0.25
C ASN A 409 -17.30 10.08 -0.98
N ASN A 410 -18.47 10.63 -1.38
CA ASN A 410 -19.11 10.22 -2.61
C ASN A 410 -18.22 10.48 -3.83
N TYR A 411 -17.53 11.62 -3.88
CA TYR A 411 -16.72 11.99 -5.03
C TYR A 411 -15.39 11.26 -5.03
N ASP A 412 -14.73 11.13 -3.88
CA ASP A 412 -13.50 10.35 -3.76
C ASP A 412 -13.69 8.92 -4.26
N LEU A 413 -14.76 8.25 -3.81
CA LEU A 413 -14.99 6.86 -4.17
C LEU A 413 -15.48 6.69 -5.62
N TYR A 414 -16.46 7.48 -6.04
CA TYR A 414 -17.27 7.19 -7.21
C TYR A 414 -16.95 8.03 -8.45
N SER A 415 -16.09 9.05 -8.34
CA SER A 415 -15.65 9.85 -9.50
C SER A 415 -14.58 9.12 -10.34
N LYS A 416 -14.03 8.02 -9.82
CA LYS A 416 -13.00 7.18 -10.46
C LYS A 416 -13.47 6.72 -11.84
N SER A 417 -12.83 7.24 -12.87
CA SER A 417 -13.26 7.08 -14.27
C SER A 417 -12.10 6.76 -15.20
N LYS A 418 -12.40 6.09 -16.33
CA LYS A 418 -11.43 5.92 -17.44
C LYS A 418 -11.31 7.18 -18.30
N VAL A 419 -12.19 8.16 -18.11
CA VAL A 419 -12.12 9.44 -18.82
C VAL A 419 -11.16 10.36 -18.07
N LEU A 420 -10.03 10.64 -18.70
CA LEU A 420 -8.98 11.48 -18.12
C LEU A 420 -9.38 12.96 -18.18
N VAL A 421 -8.99 13.70 -17.13
CA VAL A 421 -9.10 15.15 -17.07
C VAL A 421 -7.94 15.78 -17.84
N ASP A 422 -8.24 16.78 -18.68
CA ASP A 422 -7.23 17.60 -19.35
C ASP A 422 -6.54 18.51 -18.33
N VAL A 423 -5.38 18.05 -17.86
CA VAL A 423 -4.59 18.68 -16.79
C VAL A 423 -4.25 20.13 -17.14
N GLU A 424 -3.78 20.40 -18.36
CA GLU A 424 -3.35 21.75 -18.76
C GLU A 424 -4.52 22.73 -18.82
N LYS A 425 -5.71 22.24 -19.19
CA LYS A 425 -6.92 23.07 -19.21
C LYS A 425 -7.38 23.48 -17.81
N VAL A 426 -7.27 22.59 -16.82
CA VAL A 426 -7.78 22.83 -15.46
C VAL A 426 -6.73 23.43 -14.51
N LYS A 427 -5.44 23.23 -14.80
CA LYS A 427 -4.30 23.71 -14.00
C LYS A 427 -4.39 25.18 -13.61
N PRO A 428 -4.71 26.14 -14.51
CA PRO A 428 -4.81 27.56 -14.13
C PRO A 428 -5.84 27.83 -13.03
N TYR A 429 -6.96 27.10 -13.05
CA TYR A 429 -8.01 27.21 -12.03
C TYR A 429 -7.51 26.71 -10.67
N TYR A 430 -6.99 25.50 -10.61
CA TYR A 430 -6.52 24.92 -9.35
C TYR A 430 -5.31 25.65 -8.77
N GLN A 431 -4.38 26.12 -9.61
CA GLN A 431 -3.30 26.99 -9.16
C GLN A 431 -3.80 28.30 -8.56
N SER A 432 -4.94 28.84 -9.02
CA SER A 432 -5.56 30.01 -8.40
C SER A 432 -6.12 29.71 -7.01
N LEU A 433 -6.71 28.53 -6.81
CA LEU A 433 -7.18 28.09 -5.49
C LEU A 433 -6.02 27.82 -4.54
N ILE A 434 -4.96 27.17 -5.01
CA ILE A 434 -3.74 26.94 -4.23
C ILE A 434 -3.19 28.27 -3.71
N ARG A 435 -3.07 29.29 -4.58
CA ARG A 435 -2.62 30.64 -4.17
C ARG A 435 -3.58 31.35 -3.21
N LYS A 436 -4.89 31.04 -3.27
CA LYS A 436 -5.89 31.59 -2.36
C LYS A 436 -5.73 31.01 -0.96
N TYR A 437 -5.51 29.71 -0.86
CA TYR A 437 -5.61 28.98 0.41
C TYR A 437 -4.28 28.63 1.07
N PHE A 438 -3.17 28.66 0.33
CA PHE A 438 -1.85 28.25 0.79
C PHE A 438 -0.75 29.22 0.38
N PRO A 439 0.38 29.24 1.11
CA PRO A 439 1.60 29.89 0.65
C PRO A 439 2.12 29.24 -0.65
N SER A 440 2.98 29.96 -1.38
CA SER A 440 3.52 29.48 -2.66
C SER A 440 4.38 28.23 -2.55
N LYS A 441 5.09 28.08 -1.42
CA LYS A 441 5.91 26.92 -1.07
C LYS A 441 5.52 26.46 0.33
N LEU A 442 5.39 25.15 0.49
CA LEU A 442 5.10 24.50 1.75
C LEU A 442 6.30 23.67 2.16
N LYS A 443 6.48 23.54 3.46
CA LYS A 443 7.35 22.56 4.09
C LYS A 443 6.61 21.23 4.17
N TRP A 444 7.27 20.17 3.70
CA TRP A 444 6.74 18.81 3.70
C TRP A 444 7.64 17.91 4.53
#